data_AF-A0A1E3HQJ6-F1
#
_entry.id   AF-A0A1E3HQJ6-F1
#
_cell.length_a   1.000
_cell.length_b   1.000
_cell.length_c   1.000
_cell.angle_alpha   90.00
_cell.angle_beta   90.00
_cell.angle_gamma   90.00
#
_symmetry.space_group_name_H-M   'P 1'
#
loop_
_entity.id
_entity.type
_entity.pdbx_description
1 polymer ?
#
loop_
_entity_poly.entity_id
_entity_poly.type
_entity_poly.pdbx_seq_one_letter_code
_entity_poly.pdbx_strand_id
1 'polypeptide(L)'
;MSISLTHIFSYLPPPRPVVPLDYNLGFFNILLTALVLAAPHTGGWKLFRIGVAAPFISALWVYLAFVPVTICNYDHWGIPVLLASFVARTFELLVFFPAETHTHRLVPRKPLPVDSTKLSPVAITSENTPLVPEQVPPPFTLAKLYWAASLWWSFRGLGWNYCCPLPASSRKAPFIKGSSRKEFFIAQAKFFALAWIWHDLMRTIMVFTEAADFFLPGATMSYDDLSFGQRALYSIIVVSRTWYGLNLAHVTSSCFIVALGGLLGWEGEIWSPWGWPPLFGNFAELWKYPGLSTMWSRTWQGYNRRWLYVFGWIGISENILHLTHTGISSHPQAPPDSSSSANTPSPSGRVSPSHPIPTTGQSVQLPVKKMTTRLMFQNLVKSTIVFALSGLQHDLGTYALLSKTRANQNITLQDALILTPFFVIQPLALAGEAAVKTVWRGWKFKAHPTWKKGSVGYTGQPGWLVLSERLLGFIWTWFWLGTSAKYFVKGTVTGGAYWSQEGEVYPSLIGGLWKGAWFH
;
A
#
# COMPACT_ATOMS: atom_id res chain seq x y z
N MET A 1 33.40 11.15 2.47
CA MET A 1 33.59 10.40 1.22
C MET A 1 32.23 10.31 0.53
N SER A 2 31.97 11.10 -0.50
CA SER A 2 30.71 11.04 -1.26
C SER A 2 30.82 9.94 -2.32
N ILE A 3 29.97 8.93 -2.23
CA ILE A 3 29.89 7.87 -3.23
C ILE A 3 29.01 8.42 -4.37
N SER A 4 29.57 8.50 -5.58
CA SER A 4 28.82 8.85 -6.80
C SER A 4 28.03 7.63 -7.28
N LEU A 5 26.74 7.81 -7.53
CA LEU A 5 25.87 6.75 -8.06
C LEU A 5 25.91 6.63 -9.59
N THR A 6 26.55 7.60 -10.26
CA THR A 6 26.55 7.73 -11.72
C THR A 6 27.13 6.49 -12.42
N HIS A 7 28.06 5.78 -11.79
CA HIS A 7 28.69 4.57 -12.36
C HIS A 7 27.78 3.32 -12.33
N ILE A 8 26.77 3.25 -11.46
CA ILE A 8 25.85 2.10 -11.41
C ILE A 8 24.81 2.20 -12.55
N PHE A 9 24.39 3.42 -12.87
CA PHE A 9 23.37 3.67 -13.89
C PHE A 9 23.93 3.97 -15.28
N SER A 10 25.24 4.12 -15.43
CA SER A 10 25.90 4.24 -16.74
C SER A 10 25.76 3.00 -17.63
N TYR A 11 25.35 1.86 -17.06
CA TYR A 11 25.02 0.65 -17.81
C TYR A 11 23.63 0.67 -18.45
N LEU A 12 22.77 1.63 -18.06
CA LEU A 12 21.48 1.83 -18.70
C LEU A 12 21.64 2.70 -19.95
N PRO A 13 20.80 2.50 -20.98
CA PRO A 13 20.74 3.42 -22.12
C PRO A 13 20.47 4.87 -21.67
N PRO A 14 20.91 5.86 -22.46
CA PRO A 14 20.64 7.26 -22.15
C PRO A 14 19.14 7.53 -21.95
N PRO A 15 18.76 8.33 -20.94
CA PRO A 15 17.36 8.72 -20.74
C PRO A 15 16.80 9.41 -21.99
N ARG A 16 15.55 9.09 -22.33
CA ARG A 16 14.85 9.65 -23.49
C ARG A 16 13.37 9.88 -23.19
N PRO A 17 12.65 10.71 -23.95
CA PRO A 17 11.21 10.86 -23.80
C PRO A 17 10.47 9.51 -23.90
N VAL A 18 9.37 9.40 -23.16
CA VAL A 18 8.45 8.25 -23.25
C VAL A 18 7.91 8.12 -24.69
N VAL A 19 7.87 6.90 -25.21
CA VAL A 19 7.31 6.57 -26.52
C VAL A 19 6.35 5.38 -26.42
N PRO A 20 5.47 5.12 -27.42
CA PRO A 20 4.52 4.01 -27.40
C PRO A 20 5.13 2.64 -27.11
N LEU A 21 6.38 2.41 -27.53
CA LEU A 21 7.12 1.18 -27.26
C LEU A 21 7.27 0.90 -25.75
N ASP A 22 7.42 1.94 -24.91
CA ASP A 22 7.61 1.76 -23.47
C ASP A 22 6.37 1.12 -22.81
N TYR A 23 5.17 1.55 -23.24
CA TYR A 23 3.91 0.95 -22.80
C TYR A 23 3.79 -0.50 -23.27
N ASN A 24 4.13 -0.78 -24.53
CA ASN A 24 4.10 -2.13 -25.09
C ASN A 24 5.08 -3.07 -24.35
N LEU A 25 6.28 -2.58 -24.03
CA LEU A 25 7.25 -3.32 -23.21
C LEU A 25 6.72 -3.60 -21.81
N GLY A 26 6.03 -2.64 -21.18
CA GLY A 26 5.36 -2.84 -19.91
C GLY A 26 4.33 -3.97 -19.96
N PHE A 27 3.39 -3.93 -20.92
CA PHE A 27 2.39 -4.97 -21.10
C PHE A 27 3.01 -6.33 -21.46
N PHE A 28 4.02 -6.34 -22.34
CA PHE A 28 4.77 -7.53 -22.68
C PHE A 28 5.41 -8.16 -21.44
N ASN A 29 6.02 -7.36 -20.56
CA ASN A 29 6.70 -7.87 -19.37
C ASN A 29 5.72 -8.47 -18.34
N ILE A 30 4.51 -7.91 -18.26
CA ILE A 30 3.40 -8.49 -17.48
C ILE A 30 3.00 -9.84 -18.06
N LEU A 31 2.75 -9.89 -19.37
CA LEU A 31 2.37 -11.12 -20.06
C LEU A 31 3.45 -12.19 -19.90
N LEU A 32 4.72 -11.82 -20.07
CA LEU A 32 5.85 -12.71 -19.89
C LEU A 32 5.89 -13.30 -18.48
N THR A 33 5.64 -12.49 -17.44
CA THR A 33 5.55 -12.98 -16.07
C THR A 33 4.42 -14.00 -15.90
N ALA A 34 3.24 -13.72 -16.46
CA ALA A 34 2.10 -14.64 -16.41
C ALA A 34 2.38 -15.95 -17.17
N LEU A 35 3.08 -15.90 -18.31
CA LEU A 35 3.49 -17.08 -19.08
C LEU A 35 4.50 -17.93 -18.31
N VAL A 36 5.48 -17.31 -17.66
CA VAL A 36 6.46 -18.02 -16.82
C VAL A 36 5.79 -18.69 -15.62
N LEU A 37 4.79 -18.03 -15.02
CA LEU A 37 3.94 -18.61 -13.98
C LEU A 37 3.03 -19.74 -14.49
N ALA A 38 2.72 -19.77 -15.79
CA ALA A 38 1.94 -20.86 -16.37
C ALA A 38 2.75 -22.15 -16.57
N ALA A 39 4.09 -22.07 -16.56
CA ALA A 39 4.98 -23.21 -16.58
C ALA A 39 4.98 -23.97 -15.23
N PRO A 40 5.35 -25.27 -15.20
CA PRO A 40 5.37 -26.05 -13.96
C PRO A 40 6.45 -25.55 -13.00
N HIS A 41 6.24 -25.76 -11.70
CA HIS A 41 7.22 -25.43 -10.66
C HIS A 41 8.09 -26.65 -10.28
N THR A 42 8.72 -27.28 -11.28
CA THR A 42 9.63 -28.44 -11.14
C THR A 42 11.11 -28.00 -11.16
N GLY A 43 12.04 -28.90 -10.81
CA GLY A 43 13.47 -28.57 -10.64
C GLY A 43 14.08 -27.75 -11.79
N GLY A 44 13.97 -28.20 -13.03
CA GLY A 44 14.49 -27.47 -14.19
C GLY A 44 13.83 -26.11 -14.41
N TRP A 45 12.50 -26.03 -14.25
CA TRP A 45 11.77 -24.77 -14.39
C TRP A 45 12.05 -23.78 -13.25
N LYS A 46 12.34 -24.25 -12.04
CA LYS A 46 12.81 -23.41 -10.94
C LYS A 46 14.14 -22.76 -11.29
N LEU A 47 15.09 -23.53 -11.83
CA LEU A 47 16.38 -23.01 -12.27
C LEU A 47 16.21 -21.98 -13.40
N PHE A 48 15.34 -22.25 -14.38
CA PHE A 48 15.00 -21.28 -15.42
C PHE A 48 14.39 -19.99 -14.85
N ARG A 49 13.43 -20.10 -13.92
CA ARG A 49 12.79 -18.95 -13.27
C ARG A 49 13.83 -18.07 -12.56
N ILE A 50 14.74 -18.69 -11.80
CA ILE A 50 15.75 -18.00 -11.00
C ILE A 50 16.87 -17.44 -11.86
N GLY A 51 17.43 -18.25 -12.76
CA GLY A 51 18.63 -17.91 -13.52
C GLY A 51 18.38 -17.08 -14.78
N VAL A 52 17.17 -17.12 -15.33
CA VAL A 52 16.86 -16.48 -16.63
C VAL A 52 15.65 -15.55 -16.52
N ALA A 53 14.48 -16.08 -16.17
CA ALA A 53 13.24 -15.32 -16.30
C ALA A 53 13.15 -14.13 -15.33
N ALA A 54 13.39 -14.34 -14.03
CA ALA A 54 13.30 -13.27 -13.04
C ALA A 54 14.34 -12.15 -13.27
N PRO A 55 15.63 -12.44 -13.57
CA PRO A 55 16.59 -11.41 -13.96
C PRO A 55 16.15 -10.63 -15.21
N PHE A 56 15.70 -11.31 -16.26
CA PHE A 56 15.28 -10.67 -17.51
C PHE A 56 14.06 -9.76 -17.33
N ILE A 57 13.01 -10.27 -16.68
CA ILE A 57 11.79 -9.51 -16.37
C ILE A 57 12.13 -8.29 -15.50
N SER A 58 13.02 -8.46 -14.51
CA SER A 58 13.45 -7.37 -13.63
C SER A 58 14.27 -6.32 -14.38
N ALA A 59 15.16 -6.73 -15.28
CA ALA A 59 15.93 -5.80 -16.12
C ALA A 59 15.01 -4.95 -17.01
N LEU A 60 13.94 -5.52 -17.56
CA LEU A 60 12.93 -4.76 -18.30
C LEU A 60 12.19 -3.75 -17.41
N TRP A 61 11.85 -4.10 -16.16
CA TRP A 61 11.25 -3.14 -15.22
C TRP A 61 12.22 -2.02 -14.84
N VAL A 62 13.50 -2.32 -14.63
CA VAL A 62 14.54 -1.33 -14.36
C VAL A 62 14.74 -0.42 -15.57
N TYR A 63 14.76 -0.96 -16.79
CA TYR A 63 14.79 -0.16 -18.02
C TYR A 63 13.64 0.85 -18.05
N LEU A 64 12.40 0.38 -17.85
CA LEU A 64 11.20 1.21 -17.86
C LEU A 64 11.18 2.24 -16.72
N ALA A 65 11.92 2.02 -15.64
CA ALA A 65 12.00 2.94 -14.51
C ALA A 65 12.93 4.13 -14.75
N PHE A 66 14.01 3.95 -15.52
CA PHE A 66 15.08 4.96 -15.60
C PHE A 66 15.33 5.50 -17.01
N VAL A 67 14.94 4.79 -18.06
CA VAL A 67 15.16 5.25 -19.44
C VAL A 67 14.06 6.21 -19.92
N PRO A 68 12.75 5.90 -19.76
CA PRO A 68 11.69 6.80 -20.20
C PRO A 68 11.53 7.99 -19.25
N VAL A 69 11.63 9.21 -19.80
CA VAL A 69 11.46 10.47 -19.08
C VAL A 69 10.09 11.05 -19.37
N THR A 70 9.27 11.19 -18.32
CA THR A 70 7.94 11.82 -18.42
C THR A 70 8.05 13.33 -18.41
N ILE A 71 7.08 14.02 -19.02
CA ILE A 71 6.98 15.48 -18.99
C ILE A 71 6.76 15.95 -17.55
N CYS A 72 5.76 15.37 -16.85
CA CYS A 72 5.47 15.68 -15.45
C CYS A 72 6.56 15.17 -14.51
N ASN A 73 7.10 16.05 -13.67
CA ASN A 73 8.11 15.71 -12.66
C ASN A 73 7.54 14.82 -11.56
N TYR A 74 6.29 15.05 -11.17
CA TYR A 74 5.65 14.27 -10.13
C TYR A 74 5.45 12.81 -10.57
N ASP A 75 5.03 12.60 -11.82
CA ASP A 75 4.95 11.25 -12.40
C ASP A 75 6.34 10.63 -12.58
N HIS A 76 7.34 11.42 -12.95
CA HIS A 76 8.71 10.94 -13.11
C HIS A 76 9.30 10.42 -11.79
N TRP A 77 8.90 10.99 -10.66
CA TRP A 77 9.22 10.49 -9.33
C TRP A 77 8.44 9.21 -8.99
N GLY A 78 7.13 9.17 -9.28
CA GLY A 78 6.24 8.06 -8.89
C GLY A 78 6.40 6.76 -9.68
N ILE A 79 6.74 6.85 -10.98
CA ILE A 79 6.88 5.67 -11.85
C ILE A 79 8.00 4.73 -11.39
N PRO A 80 9.24 5.18 -11.11
CA PRO A 80 10.30 4.32 -10.59
C PRO A 80 9.91 3.62 -9.29
N VAL A 81 9.18 4.31 -8.40
CA VAL A 81 8.69 3.74 -7.13
C VAL A 81 7.74 2.57 -7.42
N LEU A 82 6.82 2.71 -8.39
CA LEU A 82 5.92 1.64 -8.81
C LEU A 82 6.67 0.47 -9.46
N LEU A 83 7.59 0.75 -10.38
CA LEU A 83 8.32 -0.28 -11.11
C LEU A 83 9.27 -1.08 -10.22
N ALA A 84 9.83 -0.45 -9.18
CA ALA A 84 10.56 -1.16 -8.12
C ALA A 84 9.68 -2.17 -7.38
N SER A 85 8.41 -1.85 -7.11
CA SER A 85 7.45 -2.83 -6.58
C SER A 85 7.22 -4.00 -7.54
N PHE A 86 7.26 -3.78 -8.85
CA PHE A 86 7.10 -4.85 -9.84
C PHE A 86 8.33 -5.76 -9.90
N VAL A 87 9.53 -5.22 -9.75
CA VAL A 87 10.75 -6.03 -9.58
C VAL A 87 10.61 -6.92 -8.34
N ALA A 88 10.25 -6.36 -7.19
CA ALA A 88 10.01 -7.15 -5.98
C ALA A 88 8.94 -8.23 -6.23
N ARG A 89 7.83 -7.87 -6.88
CA ARG A 89 6.74 -8.79 -7.21
C ARG A 89 7.20 -9.96 -8.10
N THR A 90 8.05 -9.71 -9.10
CA THR A 90 8.63 -10.74 -9.95
C THR A 90 9.43 -11.74 -9.10
N PHE A 91 10.31 -11.26 -8.23
CA PHE A 91 11.10 -12.12 -7.34
C PHE A 91 10.25 -12.86 -6.31
N GLU A 92 9.17 -12.24 -5.81
CA GLU A 92 8.22 -12.90 -4.91
C GLU A 92 7.65 -14.13 -5.60
N LEU A 93 7.01 -13.93 -6.76
CA LEU A 93 6.18 -14.96 -7.41
C LEU A 93 7.00 -16.04 -8.11
N LEU A 94 8.22 -15.71 -8.55
CA LEU A 94 9.05 -16.64 -9.32
C LEU A 94 10.16 -17.32 -8.51
N VAL A 95 10.63 -16.71 -7.43
CA VAL A 95 11.87 -17.13 -6.75
C VAL A 95 11.64 -17.43 -5.27
N PHE A 96 11.36 -16.41 -4.46
CA PHE A 96 11.43 -16.54 -2.99
C PHE A 96 10.15 -17.12 -2.38
N PHE A 97 8.99 -16.77 -2.94
CA PHE A 97 7.69 -17.24 -2.49
C PHE A 97 6.86 -17.74 -3.68
N PRO A 98 7.30 -18.81 -4.37
CA PRO A 98 6.67 -19.27 -5.59
C PRO A 98 5.16 -19.41 -5.42
N ALA A 99 4.42 -18.82 -6.36
CA ALA A 99 2.99 -18.66 -6.24
C ALA A 99 2.26 -20.00 -6.02
N GLU A 100 2.74 -21.07 -6.64
CA GLU A 100 2.15 -22.40 -6.57
C GLU A 100 2.17 -23.03 -5.18
N THR A 101 3.12 -22.63 -4.32
CA THR A 101 3.31 -23.23 -2.99
C THR A 101 2.96 -22.27 -1.87
N HIS A 102 3.14 -20.96 -2.09
CA HIS A 102 2.99 -19.96 -1.04
C HIS A 102 1.75 -19.10 -1.20
N THR A 103 1.15 -19.03 -2.39
CA THR A 103 0.04 -18.10 -2.66
C THR A 103 -1.23 -18.84 -3.02
N HIS A 104 -2.30 -18.59 -2.27
CA HIS A 104 -3.62 -19.18 -2.55
C HIS A 104 -4.73 -18.16 -2.35
N ARG A 105 -5.74 -18.26 -3.22
CA ARG A 105 -7.03 -17.58 -3.04
C ARG A 105 -7.90 -18.42 -2.13
N LEU A 106 -8.78 -17.81 -1.34
CA LEU A 106 -9.85 -18.54 -0.68
C LEU A 106 -11.09 -18.61 -1.56
N VAL A 107 -11.59 -19.82 -1.75
CA VAL A 107 -12.86 -20.09 -2.44
C VAL A 107 -13.81 -20.83 -1.50
N PRO A 108 -15.13 -20.61 -1.60
CA PRO A 108 -16.11 -21.44 -0.90
C PRO A 108 -15.88 -22.91 -1.25
N ARG A 109 -15.84 -23.79 -0.24
CA ARG A 109 -15.78 -25.24 -0.47
C ARG A 109 -16.98 -25.64 -1.32
N LYS A 110 -16.73 -26.14 -2.54
CA LYS A 110 -17.78 -26.75 -3.36
C LYS A 110 -18.43 -27.87 -2.53
N PRO A 111 -19.76 -27.99 -2.50
CA PRO A 111 -20.40 -29.16 -1.93
C PRO A 111 -19.82 -30.40 -2.61
N LEU A 112 -19.51 -31.44 -1.84
CA LEU A 112 -19.32 -32.76 -2.44
C LEU A 112 -20.58 -33.08 -3.26
N PRO A 113 -20.46 -33.70 -4.45
CA PRO A 113 -21.63 -34.17 -5.16
C PRO A 113 -22.41 -35.08 -4.20
N VAL A 114 -23.60 -34.65 -3.80
CA VAL A 114 -24.48 -35.42 -2.94
C VAL A 114 -25.01 -36.58 -3.78
N ASP A 115 -24.83 -37.81 -3.30
CA ASP A 115 -25.49 -38.99 -3.87
C ASP A 115 -26.96 -38.67 -4.13
N SER A 116 -27.40 -38.86 -5.37
CA SER A 116 -28.70 -38.46 -5.91
C SER A 116 -29.90 -39.22 -5.31
N THR A 117 -29.77 -39.82 -4.14
CA THR A 117 -30.79 -40.63 -3.47
C THR A 117 -31.47 -39.94 -2.29
N LYS A 118 -31.09 -38.70 -1.94
CA LYS A 118 -31.77 -37.92 -0.90
C LYS A 118 -32.30 -36.60 -1.44
N LEU A 119 -33.58 -36.61 -1.80
CA LEU A 119 -34.40 -35.45 -2.12
C LEU A 119 -34.56 -34.56 -0.86
N SER A 120 -33.64 -33.63 -0.68
CA SER A 120 -33.87 -32.43 0.11
C SER A 120 -33.03 -31.31 -0.50
N PRO A 121 -33.63 -30.25 -1.06
CA PRO A 121 -32.86 -29.10 -1.52
C PRO A 121 -32.38 -28.37 -0.27
N VAL A 122 -31.16 -28.69 0.18
CA VAL A 122 -30.48 -27.85 1.17
C VAL A 122 -30.19 -26.54 0.44
N ALA A 123 -30.99 -25.52 0.72
CA ALA A 123 -30.68 -24.16 0.34
C ALA A 123 -29.29 -23.83 0.92
N ILE A 124 -28.29 -23.71 0.04
CA ILE A 124 -26.95 -23.27 0.41
C ILE A 124 -27.09 -21.79 0.79
N THR A 125 -27.35 -21.52 2.07
CA THR A 125 -27.15 -20.17 2.61
C THR A 125 -25.64 -19.93 2.66
N SER A 126 -25.20 -18.89 1.94
CA SER A 126 -23.78 -18.52 1.77
C SER A 126 -23.01 -18.26 3.08
N GLU A 127 -23.69 -18.22 4.22
CA GLU A 127 -23.15 -17.77 5.50
C GLU A 127 -22.23 -18.77 6.22
N ASN A 128 -22.25 -20.07 5.85
CA ASN A 128 -21.51 -21.12 6.58
C ASN A 128 -20.61 -22.02 5.72
N THR A 129 -20.41 -21.70 4.44
CA THR A 129 -19.54 -22.53 3.60
C THR A 129 -18.08 -22.32 4.00
N PRO A 130 -17.36 -23.35 4.49
CA PRO A 130 -15.96 -23.20 4.88
C PRO A 130 -15.14 -22.80 3.65
N LEU A 131 -14.29 -21.79 3.81
CA LEU A 131 -13.38 -21.36 2.75
C LEU A 131 -12.18 -22.30 2.69
N VAL A 132 -11.84 -22.74 1.49
CA VAL A 132 -10.66 -23.59 1.23
C VAL A 132 -9.71 -22.89 0.25
N PRO A 133 -8.40 -23.19 0.31
CA PRO A 133 -7.46 -22.75 -0.72
C PRO A 133 -7.91 -23.21 -2.11
N GLU A 134 -7.93 -22.29 -3.08
CA GLU A 134 -8.13 -22.60 -4.48
C GLU A 134 -7.05 -23.56 -4.97
N GLN A 135 -7.45 -24.64 -5.64
CA GLN A 135 -6.51 -25.56 -6.25
C GLN A 135 -5.81 -24.86 -7.43
N VAL A 136 -4.48 -24.91 -7.45
CA VAL A 136 -3.67 -24.37 -8.54
C VAL A 136 -3.96 -25.18 -9.82
N PRO A 137 -4.36 -24.55 -10.94
CA PRO A 137 -4.63 -25.28 -12.18
C PRO A 137 -3.39 -25.98 -12.75
N PRO A 138 -3.56 -27.01 -13.61
CA PRO A 138 -2.43 -27.69 -14.23
C PRO A 138 -1.58 -26.75 -15.11
N PRO A 139 -0.25 -26.95 -15.17
CA PRO A 139 0.65 -26.16 -16.03
C PRO A 139 0.27 -26.18 -17.51
N PHE A 140 0.68 -25.14 -18.25
CA PHE A 140 0.45 -24.98 -19.68
C PHE A 140 -1.03 -25.04 -20.11
N THR A 141 -1.95 -24.74 -19.19
CA THR A 141 -3.37 -24.61 -19.50
C THR A 141 -3.79 -23.15 -19.54
N LEU A 142 -4.85 -22.86 -20.31
CA LEU A 142 -5.47 -21.53 -20.30
C LEU A 142 -5.98 -21.16 -18.90
N ALA A 143 -6.51 -22.14 -18.16
CA ALA A 143 -6.94 -21.94 -16.77
C ALA A 143 -5.78 -21.48 -15.87
N LYS A 144 -4.59 -22.07 -16.03
CA LYS A 144 -3.39 -21.64 -15.30
C LYS A 144 -2.92 -20.26 -15.71
N LEU A 145 -3.00 -19.92 -17.00
CA LEU A 145 -2.67 -18.57 -17.48
C LEU A 145 -3.61 -17.52 -16.89
N TYR A 146 -4.92 -17.79 -16.86
CA TYR A 146 -5.88 -16.89 -16.21
C TYR A 146 -5.66 -16.77 -14.70
N TRP A 147 -5.34 -17.88 -14.04
CA TRP A 147 -4.97 -17.87 -12.63
C TRP A 147 -3.73 -16.99 -12.39
N ALA A 148 -2.68 -17.17 -13.18
CA ALA A 148 -1.42 -16.41 -13.09
C ALA A 148 -1.64 -14.92 -13.41
N ALA A 149 -2.38 -14.60 -14.46
CA ALA A 149 -2.75 -13.23 -14.80
C ALA A 149 -3.53 -12.57 -13.66
N SER A 150 -4.51 -13.27 -13.09
CA SER A 150 -5.29 -12.74 -11.96
C SER A 150 -4.41 -12.45 -10.72
N LEU A 151 -3.37 -13.25 -10.50
CA LEU A 151 -2.43 -13.05 -9.40
C LEU A 151 -1.50 -11.85 -9.61
N TRP A 152 -1.08 -11.61 -10.86
CA TRP A 152 -0.28 -10.45 -11.22
C TRP A 152 -1.08 -9.15 -11.04
N TRP A 153 -2.28 -9.12 -11.61
CA TRP A 153 -3.15 -7.95 -11.58
C TRP A 153 -3.80 -7.70 -10.20
N SER A 154 -3.77 -8.69 -9.30
CA SER A 154 -4.17 -8.54 -7.90
C SER A 154 -3.11 -7.79 -7.09
N PHE A 155 -2.94 -6.50 -7.36
CA PHE A 155 -1.96 -5.65 -6.69
C PHE A 155 -2.16 -5.58 -5.17
N ARG A 156 -3.41 -5.58 -4.69
CA ARG A 156 -3.73 -5.58 -3.25
C ARG A 156 -3.76 -6.99 -2.65
N GLY A 157 -3.83 -8.01 -3.50
CA GLY A 157 -4.00 -9.39 -3.05
C GLY A 157 -5.39 -9.65 -2.46
N LEU A 158 -6.45 -8.96 -2.90
CA LEU A 158 -7.78 -9.16 -2.28
C LEU A 158 -8.26 -10.59 -2.53
N GLY A 159 -8.61 -11.28 -1.45
CA GLY A 159 -8.96 -12.70 -1.49
C GLY A 159 -7.76 -13.66 -1.56
N TRP A 160 -6.52 -13.16 -1.58
CA TRP A 160 -5.30 -13.95 -1.47
C TRP A 160 -4.75 -13.96 -0.03
N ASN A 161 -3.97 -14.98 0.31
CA ASN A 161 -3.43 -15.15 1.66
C ASN A 161 -2.43 -14.09 2.13
N TYR A 162 -1.87 -13.27 1.24
CA TYR A 162 -1.04 -12.11 1.62
C TYR A 162 -1.78 -10.77 1.52
N CYS A 163 -3.12 -10.80 1.49
CA CYS A 163 -3.96 -9.61 1.54
C CYS A 163 -3.70 -8.82 2.83
N CYS A 164 -3.48 -7.51 2.69
CA CYS A 164 -3.49 -6.63 3.85
C CYS A 164 -4.93 -6.45 4.38
N PRO A 165 -5.14 -6.34 5.71
CA PRO A 165 -6.47 -6.07 6.25
C PRO A 165 -7.05 -4.78 5.66
N LEU A 166 -8.26 -4.88 5.12
CA LEU A 166 -8.95 -3.71 4.58
C LEU A 166 -9.56 -2.86 5.70
N PRO A 167 -9.54 -1.51 5.55
CA PRO A 167 -10.27 -0.64 6.46
C PRO A 167 -11.78 -0.92 6.41
N ALA A 168 -12.52 -0.49 7.43
CA ALA A 168 -13.96 -0.72 7.48
C ALA A 168 -14.72 -0.03 6.33
N SER A 169 -14.24 1.12 5.88
CA SER A 169 -14.75 1.86 4.71
C SER A 169 -14.64 1.06 3.41
N SER A 170 -13.62 0.21 3.30
CA SER A 170 -13.38 -0.66 2.15
C SER A 170 -14.19 -1.96 2.18
N ARG A 171 -14.99 -2.17 3.23
CA ARG A 171 -15.81 -3.38 3.43
C ARG A 171 -17.31 -3.08 3.40
N LYS A 172 -17.68 -2.03 2.66
CA LYS A 172 -19.06 -1.55 2.52
C LYS A 172 -19.34 -1.27 1.05
N ALA A 173 -20.61 -1.30 0.66
CA ALA A 173 -21.02 -0.85 -0.66
C ALA A 173 -20.48 0.57 -0.94
N PRO A 174 -20.04 0.87 -2.17
CA PRO A 174 -20.10 0.04 -3.39
C PRO A 174 -18.86 -0.85 -3.63
N PHE A 175 -18.10 -1.20 -2.59
CA PHE A 175 -16.83 -1.95 -2.70
C PHE A 175 -16.94 -3.41 -2.25
N ILE A 176 -18.15 -3.97 -2.20
CA ILE A 176 -18.41 -5.36 -1.82
C ILE A 176 -18.79 -6.21 -3.03
N LYS A 177 -18.68 -7.54 -2.92
CA LYS A 177 -19.15 -8.43 -3.98
C LYS A 177 -20.65 -8.21 -4.24
N GLY A 178 -21.03 -8.18 -5.52
CA GLY A 178 -22.40 -7.87 -5.94
C GLY A 178 -22.76 -6.38 -5.97
N SER A 179 -21.83 -5.47 -5.64
CA SER A 179 -22.09 -4.02 -5.76
C SER A 179 -22.38 -3.62 -7.20
N SER A 180 -23.30 -2.66 -7.36
CA SER A 180 -23.62 -2.10 -8.66
C SER A 180 -22.45 -1.29 -9.23
N ARG A 181 -22.10 -1.53 -10.50
CA ARG A 181 -21.13 -0.71 -11.25
C ARG A 181 -21.56 0.77 -11.29
N LYS A 182 -22.87 1.04 -11.39
CA LYS A 182 -23.42 2.42 -11.38
C LYS A 182 -23.13 3.12 -10.06
N GLU A 183 -23.39 2.47 -8.93
CA GLU A 183 -23.12 3.04 -7.60
C GLU A 183 -21.62 3.29 -7.39
N PHE A 184 -20.78 2.37 -7.88
CA PHE A 184 -19.34 2.53 -7.87
C PHE A 184 -18.90 3.78 -8.63
N PHE A 185 -19.34 3.97 -9.88
CA PHE A 185 -18.98 5.16 -10.66
C PHE A 185 -19.47 6.46 -10.03
N ILE A 186 -20.68 6.49 -9.47
CA ILE A 186 -21.20 7.67 -8.77
C ILE A 186 -20.34 7.99 -7.54
N ALA A 187 -19.97 6.98 -6.75
CA ALA A 187 -19.12 7.16 -5.58
C ALA A 187 -17.73 7.69 -5.96
N GLN A 188 -17.13 7.11 -7.02
CA GLN A 188 -15.83 7.56 -7.52
C GLN A 188 -15.88 8.97 -8.10
N ALA A 189 -16.92 9.33 -8.84
CA ALA A 189 -17.10 10.68 -9.39
C ALA A 189 -17.23 11.73 -8.28
N LYS A 190 -18.05 11.47 -7.25
CA LYS A 190 -18.19 12.36 -6.08
C LYS A 190 -16.87 12.56 -5.35
N PHE A 191 -16.16 11.46 -5.10
CA PHE A 191 -14.85 11.50 -4.44
C PHE A 191 -13.85 12.29 -5.28
N PHE A 192 -13.78 12.01 -6.59
CA PHE A 192 -12.84 12.66 -7.49
C PHE A 192 -13.05 14.18 -7.58
N ALA A 193 -14.31 14.62 -7.66
CA ALA A 193 -14.64 16.05 -7.69
C ALA A 193 -14.14 16.77 -6.43
N LEU A 194 -14.40 16.21 -5.23
CA LEU A 194 -13.93 16.78 -3.96
C LEU A 194 -12.41 16.76 -3.86
N ALA A 195 -11.78 15.66 -4.27
CA ALA A 195 -10.33 15.52 -4.25
C ALA A 195 -9.65 16.54 -5.20
N TRP A 196 -10.26 16.79 -6.37
CA TRP A 196 -9.77 17.77 -7.34
C TRP A 196 -9.87 19.20 -6.79
N ILE A 197 -11.00 19.59 -6.18
CA ILE A 197 -11.14 20.92 -5.54
C ILE A 197 -10.09 21.12 -4.45
N TRP A 198 -9.87 20.10 -3.61
CA TRP A 198 -8.84 20.15 -2.56
C TRP A 198 -7.42 20.29 -3.14
N HIS A 199 -7.11 19.50 -4.17
CA HIS A 199 -5.83 19.59 -4.86
C HIS A 199 -5.62 20.96 -5.51
N ASP A 200 -6.65 21.50 -6.17
CA ASP A 200 -6.64 22.81 -6.81
C ASP A 200 -6.40 23.93 -5.79
N LEU A 201 -7.05 23.87 -4.62
CA LEU A 201 -6.78 24.78 -3.50
C LEU A 201 -5.30 24.74 -3.09
N MET A 202 -4.73 23.54 -2.87
CA MET A 202 -3.33 23.40 -2.45
C MET A 202 -2.36 23.91 -3.52
N ARG A 203 -2.63 23.64 -4.80
CA ARG A 203 -1.84 24.17 -5.94
C ARG A 203 -1.93 25.69 -5.99
N THR A 204 -3.12 26.24 -5.85
CA THR A 204 -3.33 27.70 -5.89
C THR A 204 -2.56 28.39 -4.76
N ILE A 205 -2.58 27.84 -3.54
CA ILE A 205 -1.76 28.33 -2.43
C ILE A 205 -0.27 28.24 -2.78
N MET A 206 0.18 27.10 -3.32
CA MET A 206 1.58 26.88 -3.69
C MET A 206 2.10 27.90 -4.72
N VAL A 207 1.26 28.30 -5.68
CA VAL A 207 1.65 29.17 -6.81
C VAL A 207 1.49 30.66 -6.48
N PHE A 208 0.43 31.06 -5.78
CA PHE A 208 0.08 32.48 -5.61
C PHE A 208 0.41 33.06 -4.23
N THR A 209 1.25 32.37 -3.44
CA THR A 209 1.74 32.85 -2.14
C THR A 209 3.27 32.71 -2.06
N GLU A 210 3.86 33.15 -0.95
CA GLU A 210 5.28 32.93 -0.61
C GLU A 210 5.71 31.45 -0.66
N ALA A 211 4.76 30.50 -0.68
CA ALA A 211 5.06 29.08 -0.92
C ALA A 211 5.79 28.85 -2.25
N ALA A 212 5.62 29.73 -3.24
CA ALA A 212 6.33 29.68 -4.51
C ALA A 212 7.85 29.67 -4.32
N ASP A 213 8.36 30.48 -3.39
CA ASP A 213 9.79 30.65 -3.09
C ASP A 213 10.45 29.39 -2.49
N PHE A 214 9.63 28.44 -2.03
CA PHE A 214 10.06 27.15 -1.53
C PHE A 214 9.84 26.02 -2.56
N PHE A 215 8.69 26.01 -3.26
CA PHE A 215 8.27 24.89 -4.09
C PHE A 215 8.72 24.95 -5.55
N LEU A 216 8.91 26.14 -6.12
CA LEU A 216 9.13 26.33 -7.56
C LEU A 216 10.63 26.34 -7.92
N PRO A 217 10.99 26.25 -9.21
CA PRO A 217 12.38 26.35 -9.65
C PRO A 217 13.04 27.63 -9.13
N GLY A 218 14.32 27.55 -8.76
CA GLY A 218 15.05 28.71 -8.23
C GLY A 218 14.67 29.07 -6.79
N ALA A 219 14.18 28.09 -6.01
CA ALA A 219 13.81 28.26 -4.61
C ALA A 219 14.86 29.06 -3.82
N THR A 220 14.41 30.13 -3.16
CA THR A 220 15.23 31.03 -2.35
C THR A 220 15.17 30.69 -0.87
N MET A 221 14.16 29.90 -0.45
CA MET A 221 13.98 29.46 0.93
C MET A 221 14.32 27.97 1.10
N SER A 222 15.05 27.63 2.17
CA SER A 222 15.21 26.24 2.59
C SER A 222 14.12 25.84 3.59
N TYR A 223 13.88 24.53 3.77
CA TYR A 223 12.92 24.03 4.76
C TYR A 223 13.27 24.48 6.19
N ASP A 224 14.56 24.63 6.46
CA ASP A 224 15.08 25.01 7.77
C ASP A 224 14.84 26.51 8.05
N ASP A 225 14.62 27.34 7.02
CA ASP A 225 14.29 28.78 7.14
C ASP A 225 12.80 29.03 7.38
N LEU A 226 11.95 28.02 7.16
CA LEU A 226 10.50 28.16 7.30
C LEU A 226 10.07 28.32 8.76
N SER A 227 9.14 29.24 8.99
CA SER A 227 8.42 29.34 10.26
C SER A 227 7.62 28.06 10.56
N PHE A 228 7.24 27.85 11.82
CA PHE A 228 6.42 26.69 12.20
C PHE A 228 5.10 26.60 11.38
N GLY A 229 4.44 27.73 11.15
CA GLY A 229 3.21 27.80 10.34
C GLY A 229 3.44 27.42 8.88
N GLN A 230 4.51 27.94 8.26
CA GLN A 230 4.88 27.58 6.89
C GLN A 230 5.25 26.10 6.78
N ARG A 231 6.04 25.55 7.70
CA ARG A 231 6.37 24.11 7.72
C ARG A 231 5.12 23.25 7.77
N ALA A 232 4.15 23.60 8.60
CA ALA A 232 2.88 22.88 8.68
C ALA A 232 2.10 22.96 7.36
N LEU A 233 1.88 24.16 6.82
CA LEU A 233 1.16 24.37 5.56
C LEU A 233 1.83 23.66 4.38
N TYR A 234 3.15 23.80 4.24
CA TYR A 234 3.88 23.22 3.11
C TYR A 234 3.93 21.69 3.20
N SER A 235 4.01 21.14 4.41
CA SER A 235 3.84 19.69 4.61
C SER A 235 2.45 19.21 4.20
N ILE A 236 1.39 19.98 4.50
CA ILE A 236 0.02 19.67 4.06
C ILE A 236 -0.09 19.73 2.54
N ILE A 237 0.53 20.71 1.88
CA ILE A 237 0.57 20.81 0.41
C ILE A 237 1.21 19.55 -0.19
N VAL A 238 2.41 19.18 0.27
CA VAL A 238 3.12 17.97 -0.18
C VAL A 238 2.26 16.73 0.00
N VAL A 239 1.76 16.48 1.22
CA VAL A 239 0.95 15.29 1.52
C VAL A 239 -0.34 15.26 0.70
N SER A 240 -0.99 16.41 0.51
CA SER A 240 -2.23 16.51 -0.27
C SER A 240 -2.00 16.22 -1.75
N ARG A 241 -0.90 16.73 -2.33
CA ARG A 241 -0.53 16.46 -3.72
C ARG A 241 -0.17 14.99 -3.91
N THR A 242 0.57 14.40 -2.96
CA THR A 242 0.89 12.97 -3.00
C THR A 242 -0.35 12.10 -2.86
N TRP A 243 -1.23 12.43 -1.92
CA TRP A 243 -2.51 11.77 -1.75
C TRP A 243 -3.38 11.88 -3.01
N TYR A 244 -3.48 13.08 -3.60
CA TYR A 244 -4.27 13.30 -4.81
C TYR A 244 -3.73 12.51 -6.00
N GLY A 245 -2.42 12.57 -6.29
CA GLY A 245 -1.83 11.84 -7.42
C GLY A 245 -2.04 10.33 -7.32
N LEU A 246 -1.88 9.76 -6.12
CA LEU A 246 -2.17 8.34 -5.88
C LEU A 246 -3.64 7.99 -6.08
N ASN A 247 -4.56 8.86 -5.65
CA ASN A 247 -5.99 8.64 -5.84
C ASN A 247 -6.41 8.85 -7.30
N LEU A 248 -5.86 9.83 -8.01
CA LEU A 248 -6.12 10.05 -9.43
C LEU A 248 -5.77 8.80 -10.24
N ALA A 249 -4.55 8.26 -10.07
CA ALA A 249 -4.15 7.04 -10.75
C ALA A 249 -5.05 5.85 -10.39
N HIS A 250 -5.39 5.69 -9.10
CA HIS A 250 -6.26 4.61 -8.63
C HIS A 250 -7.68 4.70 -9.18
N VAL A 251 -8.32 5.87 -9.08
CA VAL A 251 -9.70 6.10 -9.51
C VAL A 251 -9.79 5.94 -11.03
N THR A 252 -8.90 6.58 -11.80
CA THR A 252 -8.90 6.49 -13.26
C THR A 252 -8.74 5.04 -13.72
N SER A 253 -7.75 4.32 -13.19
CA SER A 253 -7.53 2.90 -13.52
C SER A 253 -8.73 2.03 -13.13
N SER A 254 -9.29 2.26 -11.93
CA SER A 254 -10.45 1.50 -11.46
C SER A 254 -11.67 1.70 -12.32
N CYS A 255 -11.96 2.94 -12.71
CA CYS A 255 -13.10 3.26 -13.54
C CYS A 255 -12.95 2.66 -14.94
N PHE A 256 -11.76 2.77 -15.53
CA PHE A 256 -11.46 2.18 -16.83
C PHE A 256 -11.67 0.66 -16.82
N ILE A 257 -11.06 -0.05 -15.86
CA ILE A 257 -11.08 -1.52 -15.82
C ILE A 257 -12.49 -2.03 -15.45
N VAL A 258 -13.19 -1.40 -14.51
CA VAL A 258 -14.57 -1.78 -14.15
C VAL A 258 -15.55 -1.51 -15.30
N ALA A 259 -15.35 -0.42 -16.05
CA ALA A 259 -16.16 -0.12 -17.24
C ALA A 259 -15.92 -1.16 -18.33
N LEU A 260 -14.66 -1.47 -18.63
CA LEU A 260 -14.29 -2.50 -19.60
C LEU A 260 -14.85 -3.87 -19.20
N GLY A 261 -14.76 -4.23 -17.91
CA GLY A 261 -15.36 -5.44 -17.38
C GLY A 261 -16.88 -5.49 -17.57
N GLY A 262 -17.56 -4.37 -17.35
CA GLY A 262 -19.00 -4.25 -17.60
C GLY A 262 -19.37 -4.38 -19.08
N LEU A 263 -18.60 -3.77 -19.98
CA LEU A 263 -18.84 -3.82 -21.43
C LEU A 263 -18.61 -5.22 -22.01
N LEU A 264 -17.59 -5.94 -21.51
CA LEU A 264 -17.22 -7.27 -22.00
C LEU A 264 -17.90 -8.41 -21.23
N GLY A 265 -18.68 -8.10 -20.20
CA GLY A 265 -19.29 -9.09 -19.31
C GLY A 265 -18.26 -9.87 -18.47
N TRP A 266 -17.07 -9.31 -18.27
CA TRP A 266 -16.02 -9.92 -17.45
C TRP A 266 -16.26 -9.66 -15.97
N GLU A 267 -16.05 -10.70 -15.16
CA GLU A 267 -16.18 -10.68 -13.71
C GLU A 267 -14.86 -11.13 -13.05
N GLY A 268 -14.57 -10.61 -11.87
CA GLY A 268 -13.35 -10.91 -11.13
C GLY A 268 -12.86 -9.71 -10.33
N GLU A 269 -11.75 -9.86 -9.60
CA GLU A 269 -11.21 -8.78 -8.76
C GLU A 269 -11.04 -7.49 -9.56
N ILE A 270 -10.31 -7.53 -10.67
CA ILE A 270 -10.03 -6.32 -11.44
C ILE A 270 -11.24 -5.78 -12.21
N TRP A 271 -12.18 -6.64 -12.62
CA TRP A 271 -13.29 -6.27 -13.50
C TRP A 271 -14.54 -5.76 -12.77
N SER A 272 -14.55 -5.87 -11.44
CA SER A 272 -15.72 -5.61 -10.62
C SER A 272 -15.41 -4.60 -9.49
N PRO A 273 -16.39 -3.82 -9.02
CA PRO A 273 -16.18 -2.77 -8.00
C PRO A 273 -15.42 -3.22 -6.73
N TRP A 274 -15.62 -4.47 -6.31
CA TRP A 274 -15.05 -4.99 -5.06
C TRP A 274 -13.53 -5.15 -5.08
N GLY A 275 -12.89 -5.25 -6.26
CA GLY A 275 -11.42 -5.26 -6.33
C GLY A 275 -10.78 -3.88 -6.29
N TRP A 276 -11.60 -2.81 -6.30
CA TRP A 276 -11.16 -1.43 -6.24
C TRP A 276 -11.68 -0.68 -5.01
N PRO A 277 -11.47 -1.19 -3.78
CA PRO A 277 -11.80 -0.43 -2.60
C PRO A 277 -10.94 0.84 -2.49
N PRO A 278 -11.36 1.84 -1.70
CA PRO A 278 -10.60 3.08 -1.51
C PRO A 278 -9.12 2.82 -1.19
N LEU A 279 -8.24 3.61 -1.78
CA LEU A 279 -6.79 3.47 -1.56
C LEU A 279 -6.35 3.84 -0.14
N PHE A 280 -7.10 4.74 0.49
CA PHE A 280 -6.86 5.23 1.83
C PHE A 280 -8.06 4.92 2.73
N GLY A 281 -7.79 4.65 4.00
CA GLY A 281 -8.83 4.60 5.04
C GLY A 281 -9.34 6.01 5.35
N ASN A 282 -10.56 6.11 5.87
CA ASN A 282 -11.14 7.42 6.22
C ASN A 282 -10.60 7.95 7.56
N PHE A 283 -10.71 9.27 7.77
CA PHE A 283 -10.31 9.91 9.03
C PHE A 283 -11.12 9.41 10.24
N ALA A 284 -12.37 9.00 10.04
CA ALA A 284 -13.19 8.44 11.11
C ALA A 284 -12.59 7.15 11.70
N GLU A 285 -11.93 6.33 10.89
CA GLU A 285 -11.23 5.13 11.35
C GLU A 285 -9.95 5.46 12.13
N LEU A 286 -9.18 6.44 11.66
CA LEU A 286 -8.02 6.94 12.39
C LEU A 286 -8.44 7.54 13.73
N TRP A 287 -9.53 8.31 13.77
CA TRP A 287 -10.09 8.86 15.00
C TRP A 287 -10.59 7.76 15.96
N LYS A 288 -11.22 6.71 15.42
CA LYS A 288 -11.74 5.59 16.23
C LYS A 288 -10.61 4.77 16.84
N TYR A 289 -9.50 4.60 16.12
CA TYR A 289 -8.32 3.83 16.55
C TYR A 289 -7.03 4.62 16.32
N PRO A 290 -6.77 5.69 17.08
CA PRO A 290 -5.67 6.59 16.77
C PRO A 290 -4.30 6.00 17.12
N GLY A 291 -3.32 6.38 16.32
CA GLY A 291 -1.93 5.92 16.42
C GLY A 291 -1.27 5.73 15.06
N LEU A 292 0.05 5.82 15.06
CA LEU A 292 0.90 5.58 13.89
C LEU A 292 0.73 4.16 13.36
N SER A 293 0.48 3.20 14.26
CA SER A 293 0.21 1.82 13.87
C SER A 293 -1.02 1.74 12.97
N THR A 294 -2.11 2.43 13.30
CA THR A 294 -3.31 2.46 12.45
C THR A 294 -3.05 3.20 11.15
N MET A 295 -2.29 4.30 11.20
CA MET A 295 -1.92 5.06 10.00
C MET A 295 -1.24 4.15 8.98
N TRP A 296 -0.10 3.55 9.34
CA TRP A 296 0.72 2.76 8.42
C TRP A 296 0.16 1.36 8.11
N SER A 297 -0.63 0.79 9.03
CA SER A 297 -1.14 -0.58 8.86
C SER A 297 -2.60 -0.66 8.41
N ARG A 298 -3.32 0.45 8.21
CA ARG A 298 -4.74 0.38 7.83
C ARG A 298 -5.20 1.51 6.93
N THR A 299 -4.77 2.74 7.20
CA THR A 299 -5.37 3.90 6.53
C THR A 299 -4.49 4.50 5.44
N TRP A 300 -3.18 4.28 5.46
CA TRP A 300 -2.26 4.74 4.42
C TRP A 300 -1.98 3.66 3.38
N GLN A 301 -2.22 3.98 2.10
CA GLN A 301 -1.82 3.29 0.86
C GLN A 301 -1.64 1.76 0.97
N GLY A 302 -2.62 1.01 0.47
CA GLY A 302 -2.61 -0.47 0.55
C GLY A 302 -1.73 -1.21 -0.48
N TYR A 303 -1.24 -0.54 -1.53
CA TYR A 303 -0.59 -1.22 -2.67
C TYR A 303 0.83 -1.71 -2.38
N ASN A 304 1.67 -0.92 -1.69
CA ASN A 304 3.07 -1.32 -1.44
C ASN A 304 3.19 -2.32 -0.29
N ARG A 305 2.15 -2.44 0.54
CA ARG A 305 2.25 -3.17 1.80
C ARG A 305 2.42 -4.68 1.62
N ARG A 306 1.85 -5.26 0.57
CA ARG A 306 1.94 -6.71 0.33
C ARG A 306 3.39 -7.15 0.16
N TRP A 307 4.13 -6.55 -0.78
CA TRP A 307 5.50 -6.97 -1.04
C TRP A 307 6.41 -6.64 0.16
N LEU A 308 6.19 -5.49 0.82
CA LEU A 308 6.92 -5.12 2.03
C LEU A 308 6.72 -6.14 3.16
N TYR A 309 5.49 -6.64 3.31
CA TYR A 309 5.20 -7.70 4.27
C TYR A 309 5.84 -9.04 3.86
N VAL A 310 5.70 -9.46 2.61
CA VAL A 310 6.27 -10.73 2.15
C VAL A 310 7.80 -10.74 2.22
N PHE A 311 8.47 -9.70 1.73
CA PHE A 311 9.93 -9.64 1.72
C PHE A 311 10.53 -9.19 3.05
N GLY A 312 10.13 -8.02 3.55
CA GLY A 312 10.75 -7.45 4.74
C GLY A 312 10.36 -8.21 6.00
N TRP A 313 9.07 -8.47 6.15
CA TRP A 313 8.55 -9.07 7.37
C TRP A 313 8.65 -10.60 7.40
N ILE A 314 8.21 -11.31 6.36
CA ILE A 314 8.32 -12.78 6.34
C ILE A 314 9.72 -13.20 5.89
N GLY A 315 10.15 -12.78 4.70
CA GLY A 315 11.42 -13.23 4.10
C GLY A 315 12.64 -12.92 4.94
N ILE A 316 12.96 -11.64 5.11
CA ILE A 316 14.17 -11.23 5.82
C ILE A 316 14.00 -11.50 7.32
N SER A 317 12.91 -11.04 7.92
CA SER A 317 12.85 -11.07 9.38
C SER A 317 12.54 -12.45 9.97
N GLU A 318 11.59 -13.19 9.41
CA GLU A 318 11.18 -14.50 9.96
C GLU A 318 12.01 -15.64 9.40
N ASN A 319 12.26 -15.67 8.09
CA ASN A 319 12.95 -16.80 7.47
C ASN A 319 14.48 -16.68 7.54
N ILE A 320 15.05 -15.49 7.31
CA ILE A 320 16.52 -15.28 7.32
C ILE A 320 17.03 -14.99 8.74
N LEU A 321 16.41 -14.04 9.45
CA LEU A 321 16.85 -13.63 10.79
C LEU A 321 16.24 -14.46 11.94
N HIS A 322 15.37 -15.43 11.62
CA HIS A 322 14.71 -16.32 12.58
C HIS A 322 13.99 -15.59 13.73
N LEU A 323 13.49 -14.37 13.48
CA LEU A 323 12.71 -13.63 14.46
C LEU A 323 11.34 -14.30 14.65
N THR A 324 10.77 -14.19 15.85
CA THR A 324 9.50 -14.87 16.18
C THR A 324 8.41 -14.48 15.19
N HIS A 325 7.66 -15.44 14.66
CA HIS A 325 6.49 -15.16 13.84
C HIS A 325 5.51 -14.25 14.59
N THR A 326 5.32 -13.05 14.04
CA THR A 326 4.49 -12.01 14.63
C THR A 326 3.75 -11.31 13.51
N GLY A 327 2.47 -11.00 13.67
CA GLY A 327 1.73 -10.31 12.63
C GLY A 327 0.26 -10.60 12.75
N ILE A 328 -0.57 -9.73 12.18
CA ILE A 328 -1.94 -10.15 11.82
C ILE A 328 -1.73 -11.26 10.83
N SER A 329 -1.94 -12.51 11.26
CA SER A 329 -2.02 -13.63 10.34
C SER A 329 -2.76 -13.20 9.10
N SER A 330 -2.22 -13.64 7.97
CA SER A 330 -2.94 -14.04 6.78
C SER A 330 -4.22 -14.83 7.08
N HIS A 331 -5.18 -14.27 7.80
CA HIS A 331 -6.54 -14.61 7.52
C HIS A 331 -6.78 -13.91 6.18
N PRO A 332 -6.86 -14.68 5.09
CA PRO A 332 -7.36 -14.12 3.86
C PRO A 332 -8.76 -13.65 4.27
N GLN A 333 -8.97 -12.34 4.32
CA GLN A 333 -10.30 -11.85 4.55
C GLN A 333 -11.07 -12.31 3.32
N ALA A 334 -12.07 -13.16 3.54
CA ALA A 334 -13.11 -13.36 2.54
C ALA A 334 -13.45 -11.95 2.02
N PRO A 335 -13.49 -11.74 0.69
CA PRO A 335 -13.95 -10.47 0.17
C PRO A 335 -15.26 -10.15 0.89
N PRO A 336 -15.44 -8.91 1.38
CA PRO A 336 -16.61 -8.57 2.15
C PRO A 336 -17.86 -8.89 1.32
N ASP A 337 -18.53 -9.98 1.68
CA ASP A 337 -19.84 -10.34 1.16
C ASP A 337 -20.89 -9.53 1.93
N SER A 338 -22.08 -9.36 1.34
CA SER A 338 -23.19 -8.56 1.90
C SER A 338 -23.58 -8.92 3.34
N SER A 339 -23.17 -10.09 3.85
CA SER A 339 -23.49 -10.63 5.18
C SER A 339 -22.36 -10.59 6.22
N SER A 340 -21.11 -10.21 5.90
CA SER A 340 -19.97 -10.39 6.83
C SER A 340 -19.51 -9.11 7.55
N SER A 341 -20.19 -8.76 8.64
CA SER A 341 -19.78 -7.66 9.55
C SER A 341 -18.76 -8.08 10.64
N ALA A 342 -18.43 -9.37 10.73
CA ALA A 342 -17.68 -9.94 11.85
C ALA A 342 -16.18 -10.09 11.57
N ASN A 343 -15.48 -8.97 11.37
CA ASN A 343 -14.01 -8.95 11.49
C ASN A 343 -13.59 -7.66 12.18
N THR A 344 -13.75 -7.64 13.50
CA THR A 344 -13.20 -6.57 14.35
C THR A 344 -11.69 -6.76 14.45
N PRO A 345 -10.88 -5.80 13.97
CA PRO A 345 -9.44 -5.93 14.05
C PRO A 345 -8.96 -5.95 15.50
N SER A 346 -7.85 -6.64 15.76
CA SER A 346 -7.19 -6.55 17.06
C SER A 346 -6.72 -5.09 17.30
N PRO A 347 -6.92 -4.53 18.51
CA PRO A 347 -6.37 -3.22 18.88
C PRO A 347 -4.83 -3.24 18.79
N SER A 348 -4.21 -2.13 18.35
CA SER A 348 -2.75 -1.97 18.36
C SER A 348 -2.16 -2.25 19.75
N GLY A 349 -0.99 -2.88 19.84
CA GLY A 349 -0.39 -3.32 21.12
C GLY A 349 -0.83 -4.71 21.60
N ARG A 350 -1.38 -5.55 20.72
CA ARG A 350 -1.52 -7.00 20.92
C ARG A 350 -0.84 -7.74 19.76
N VAL A 351 -0.27 -8.89 20.05
CA VAL A 351 0.22 -9.83 19.03
C VAL A 351 -1.02 -10.46 18.43
N SER A 352 -1.24 -10.27 17.13
CA SER A 352 -2.23 -11.09 16.45
C SER A 352 -1.71 -12.52 16.31
N PRO A 353 -2.58 -13.53 16.45
CA PRO A 353 -2.16 -14.90 16.34
C PRO A 353 -1.73 -15.26 14.90
N SER A 354 -1.08 -16.41 14.78
CA SER A 354 -0.26 -17.00 13.70
C SER A 354 -0.95 -17.28 12.36
N HIS A 355 -0.15 -17.21 11.28
CA HIS A 355 -0.37 -17.76 9.91
C HIS A 355 -0.70 -19.28 9.93
N PRO A 356 -1.06 -19.88 8.76
CA PRO A 356 -2.35 -19.85 8.06
C PRO A 356 -3.25 -21.04 8.49
N ILE A 357 -4.57 -20.87 8.28
CA ILE A 357 -5.64 -21.89 8.14
C ILE A 357 -5.47 -23.18 8.98
N PRO A 358 -6.29 -23.42 10.03
CA PRO A 358 -6.40 -24.76 10.58
C PRO A 358 -6.96 -25.69 9.49
N THR A 359 -6.17 -26.69 9.08
CA THR A 359 -6.61 -27.82 8.24
C THR A 359 -7.67 -28.69 8.94
N THR A 360 -7.98 -28.42 10.19
CA THR A 360 -9.01 -29.08 10.98
C THR A 360 -10.15 -28.10 11.24
N GLY A 361 -11.37 -28.50 10.89
CA GLY A 361 -12.61 -27.71 10.95
C GLY A 361 -13.09 -27.37 12.36
N GLN A 362 -12.20 -26.91 13.24
CA GLN A 362 -12.55 -26.39 14.56
C GLN A 362 -11.98 -24.99 14.70
N SER A 363 -12.81 -24.09 15.24
CA SER A 363 -12.46 -22.73 15.66
C SER A 363 -11.46 -22.78 16.81
N VAL A 364 -10.21 -23.15 16.53
CA VAL A 364 -9.13 -23.10 17.51
C VAL A 364 -8.84 -21.63 17.79
N GLN A 365 -9.29 -21.14 18.95
CA GLN A 365 -8.82 -19.88 19.50
C GLN A 365 -7.31 -19.97 19.68
N LEU A 366 -6.55 -19.44 18.71
CA LEU A 366 -5.11 -19.39 18.78
C LEU A 366 -4.69 -18.56 20.03
N PRO A 367 -3.71 -19.01 20.81
CA PRO A 367 -3.32 -18.35 22.04
C PRO A 367 -2.81 -16.94 21.76
N VAL A 368 -3.46 -15.94 22.36
CA VAL A 368 -3.04 -14.53 22.30
C VAL A 368 -1.77 -14.38 23.15
N LYS A 369 -0.60 -14.38 22.52
CA LYS A 369 0.67 -14.11 23.23
C LYS A 369 0.62 -12.69 23.80
N LYS A 370 0.87 -12.57 25.11
CA LYS A 370 1.08 -11.28 25.78
C LYS A 370 2.33 -10.63 25.18
N MET A 371 2.27 -9.33 24.90
CA MET A 371 3.43 -8.60 24.37
C MET A 371 4.53 -8.57 25.45
N THR A 372 5.70 -9.16 25.16
CA THR A 372 6.89 -9.12 26.01
C THR A 372 7.90 -8.11 25.48
N THR A 373 8.84 -7.65 26.30
CA THR A 373 9.92 -6.73 25.86
C THR A 373 10.73 -7.32 24.71
N ARG A 374 11.04 -8.63 24.77
CA ARG A 374 11.71 -9.36 23.69
C ARG A 374 10.92 -9.28 22.39
N LEU A 375 9.60 -9.45 22.45
CA LEU A 375 8.74 -9.41 21.27
C LEU A 375 8.56 -7.99 20.71
N MET A 376 8.56 -6.98 21.59
CA MET A 376 8.57 -5.57 21.18
C MET A 376 9.86 -5.24 20.43
N PHE A 377 11.01 -5.66 20.95
CA PHE A 377 12.29 -5.47 20.29
C PHE A 377 12.34 -6.18 18.93
N GLN A 378 11.89 -7.43 18.85
CA GLN A 378 11.81 -8.14 17.57
C GLN A 378 10.90 -7.41 16.58
N ASN A 379 9.70 -6.97 17.00
CA ASN A 379 8.79 -6.19 16.14
C ASN A 379 9.38 -4.84 15.71
N LEU A 380 10.20 -4.20 16.55
CA LEU A 380 10.95 -3.01 16.18
C LEU A 380 11.94 -3.34 15.07
N VAL A 381 12.76 -4.38 15.20
CA VAL A 381 13.71 -4.82 14.17
C VAL A 381 13.00 -5.12 12.84
N LYS A 382 11.90 -5.88 12.89
CA LYS A 382 11.08 -6.17 11.70
C LYS A 382 10.55 -4.91 11.04
N SER A 383 10.03 -3.98 11.85
CA SER A 383 9.51 -2.71 11.36
C SER A 383 10.63 -1.88 10.72
N THR A 384 11.81 -1.81 11.33
CA THR A 384 12.97 -1.12 10.75
C THR A 384 13.34 -1.66 9.38
N ILE A 385 13.35 -2.98 9.20
CA ILE A 385 13.61 -3.60 7.88
C ILE A 385 12.54 -3.17 6.87
N VAL A 386 11.26 -3.30 7.22
CA VAL A 386 10.14 -2.94 6.33
C VAL A 386 10.16 -1.47 5.94
N PHE A 387 10.35 -0.57 6.91
CA PHE A 387 10.38 0.86 6.64
C PHE A 387 11.65 1.27 5.88
N ALA A 388 12.81 0.65 6.13
CA ALA A 388 14.02 0.90 5.35
C ALA A 388 13.83 0.48 3.88
N LEU A 389 13.25 -0.70 3.62
CA LEU A 389 12.92 -1.13 2.26
C LEU A 389 11.96 -0.16 1.57
N SER A 390 10.97 0.36 2.30
CA SER A 390 10.06 1.37 1.77
C SER A 390 10.80 2.69 1.48
N GLY A 391 11.72 3.12 2.33
CA GLY A 391 12.53 4.31 2.10
C GLY A 391 13.39 4.20 0.83
N LEU A 392 14.12 3.09 0.70
CA LEU A 392 14.94 2.80 -0.47
C LEU A 392 14.10 2.77 -1.75
N GLN A 393 12.90 2.19 -1.70
CA GLN A 393 11.97 2.19 -2.82
C GLN A 393 11.59 3.62 -3.27
N HIS A 394 11.32 4.52 -2.33
CA HIS A 394 10.97 5.91 -2.65
C HIS A 394 12.18 6.72 -3.13
N ASP A 395 13.38 6.43 -2.62
CA ASP A 395 14.62 7.08 -3.03
C ASP A 395 15.05 6.71 -4.46
N LEU A 396 14.60 5.57 -5.02
CA LEU A 396 14.73 5.30 -6.45
C LEU A 396 13.98 6.34 -7.30
N GLY A 397 12.81 6.78 -6.84
CA GLY A 397 12.05 7.88 -7.45
C GLY A 397 12.79 9.21 -7.33
N THR A 398 13.37 9.50 -6.17
CA THR A 398 14.19 10.70 -5.96
C THR A 398 15.39 10.71 -6.90
N TYR A 399 16.09 9.59 -7.02
CA TYR A 399 17.26 9.46 -7.89
C TYR A 399 16.90 9.68 -9.37
N ALA A 400 15.84 9.05 -9.86
CA ALA A 400 15.36 9.26 -11.23
C ALA A 400 15.02 10.74 -11.47
N LEU A 401 14.33 11.35 -10.52
CA LEU A 401 13.95 12.75 -10.60
C LEU A 401 15.16 13.70 -10.59
N LEU A 402 16.14 13.47 -9.72
CA LEU A 402 17.40 14.21 -9.71
C LEU A 402 18.17 14.03 -11.01
N SER A 403 18.15 12.84 -11.61
CA SER A 403 18.79 12.59 -12.91
C SER A 403 18.16 13.40 -14.03
N LYS A 404 16.85 13.68 -13.95
CA LYS A 404 16.15 14.59 -14.87
C LYS A 404 16.45 16.06 -14.58
N THR A 405 16.32 16.49 -13.31
CA THR A 405 16.39 17.91 -12.94
C THR A 405 17.83 18.43 -12.82
N ARG A 406 18.81 17.54 -12.67
CA ARG A 406 20.23 17.84 -12.49
C ARG A 406 21.13 16.99 -13.38
N ALA A 407 20.71 16.76 -14.63
CA ALA A 407 21.39 15.86 -15.58
C ALA A 407 22.91 16.12 -15.75
N ASN A 408 23.36 17.35 -15.53
CA ASN A 408 24.77 17.76 -15.66
C ASN A 408 25.53 17.87 -14.32
N GLN A 409 24.94 17.42 -13.21
CA GLN A 409 25.55 17.50 -11.88
C GLN A 409 25.88 16.12 -11.33
N ASN A 410 26.91 16.04 -10.49
CA ASN A 410 27.26 14.80 -9.80
C ASN A 410 26.25 14.54 -8.67
N ILE A 411 25.40 13.52 -8.83
CA ILE A 411 24.42 13.12 -7.82
C ILE A 411 25.12 12.23 -6.79
N THR A 412 25.16 12.69 -5.55
CA THR A 412 25.75 11.90 -4.45
C THR A 412 24.73 10.93 -3.85
N LEU A 413 25.23 9.90 -3.16
CA LEU A 413 24.37 9.00 -2.39
C LEU A 413 23.50 9.73 -1.36
N GLN A 414 24.00 10.83 -0.78
CA GLN A 414 23.25 11.63 0.19
C GLN A 414 22.07 12.36 -0.45
N ASP A 415 22.24 12.82 -1.69
CA ASP A 415 21.17 13.46 -2.47
C ASP A 415 20.08 12.44 -2.82
N ALA A 416 20.50 11.22 -3.18
CA ALA A 416 19.59 10.14 -3.53
C ALA A 416 18.83 9.58 -2.32
N LEU A 417 19.47 9.43 -1.16
CA LEU A 417 18.88 8.83 0.05
C LEU A 417 18.17 9.82 0.99
N ILE A 418 17.58 10.87 0.43
CA ILE A 418 17.02 11.98 1.19
C ILE A 418 15.66 11.64 1.84
N LEU A 419 14.88 10.69 1.29
CA LEU A 419 13.58 10.31 1.84
C LEU A 419 13.69 9.17 2.86
N THR A 420 14.65 8.24 2.72
CA THR A 420 14.84 7.10 3.65
C THR A 420 14.81 7.49 5.14
N PRO A 421 15.42 8.60 5.60
CA PRO A 421 15.33 9.03 6.99
C PRO A 421 13.89 9.21 7.51
N PHE A 422 12.95 9.66 6.67
CA PHE A 422 11.53 9.74 7.04
C PHE A 422 10.97 8.38 7.47
N PHE A 423 11.35 7.32 6.76
CA PHE A 423 10.82 5.98 7.00
C PHE A 423 11.51 5.30 8.18
N VAL A 424 12.85 5.37 8.25
CA VAL A 424 13.65 4.66 9.27
C VAL A 424 13.35 5.11 10.70
N ILE A 425 12.86 6.35 10.89
CA ILE A 425 12.46 6.84 12.22
C ILE A 425 11.06 6.39 12.66
N GLN A 426 10.16 6.00 11.75
CA GLN A 426 8.79 5.58 12.10
C GLN A 426 8.72 4.39 13.07
N PRO A 427 9.54 3.33 12.92
CA PRO A 427 9.59 2.21 13.86
C PRO A 427 9.84 2.61 15.32
N LEU A 428 10.65 3.65 15.57
CA LEU A 428 10.97 4.11 16.92
C LEU A 428 9.72 4.66 17.62
N ALA A 429 8.93 5.48 16.92
CA ALA A 429 7.68 5.98 17.48
C ALA A 429 6.58 4.92 17.56
N LEU A 430 6.56 3.95 16.64
CA LEU A 430 5.67 2.79 16.75
C LEU A 430 6.00 1.97 18.02
N ALA A 431 7.28 1.77 18.31
CA ALA A 431 7.73 1.08 19.52
C ALA A 431 7.41 1.89 20.79
N GLY A 432 7.66 3.20 20.78
CA GLY A 432 7.29 4.10 21.88
C GLY A 432 5.79 4.11 22.15
N GLU A 433 4.97 4.26 21.10
CA GLU A 433 3.51 4.18 21.19
C GLU A 433 3.05 2.83 21.75
N ALA A 434 3.63 1.73 21.28
CA ALA A 434 3.31 0.39 21.76
C ALA A 434 3.68 0.22 23.24
N ALA A 435 4.84 0.75 23.68
CA ALA A 435 5.27 0.71 25.08
C ALA A 435 4.29 1.46 25.99
N VAL A 436 4.00 2.72 25.67
CA VAL A 436 3.05 3.56 26.41
C VAL A 436 1.68 2.91 26.49
N LYS A 437 1.14 2.44 25.35
CA LYS A 437 -0.17 1.76 25.31
C LYS A 437 -0.17 0.46 26.13
N THR A 438 0.94 -0.27 26.19
CA THR A 438 1.05 -1.52 26.94
C THR A 438 1.06 -1.26 28.43
N VAL A 439 1.89 -0.33 28.89
CA VAL A 439 1.98 0.08 30.30
C VAL A 439 0.66 0.67 30.76
N TRP A 440 0.10 1.60 29.98
CA TRP A 440 -1.19 2.23 30.28
C TRP A 440 -2.33 1.21 30.40
N ARG A 441 -2.46 0.27 29.46
CA ARG A 441 -3.49 -0.78 29.54
C ARG A 441 -3.27 -1.71 30.72
N GLY A 442 -2.01 -2.05 31.03
CA GLY A 442 -1.65 -2.87 32.18
C GLY A 442 -2.06 -2.22 33.49
N TRP A 443 -1.71 -0.94 33.66
CA TRP A 443 -2.14 -0.14 34.81
C TRP A 443 -3.66 0.00 34.86
N LYS A 444 -4.30 0.43 33.75
CA LYS A 444 -5.74 0.67 33.66
C LYS A 444 -6.57 -0.53 34.11
N PHE A 445 -6.24 -1.73 33.65
CA PHE A 445 -6.99 -2.94 34.03
C PHE A 445 -6.62 -3.52 35.39
N LYS A 446 -5.46 -3.14 35.96
CA LYS A 446 -5.10 -3.49 37.33
C LYS A 446 -5.81 -2.56 38.33
N ALA A 447 -5.83 -1.27 38.06
CA ALA A 447 -6.45 -0.25 38.91
C ALA A 447 -7.99 -0.27 38.80
N HIS A 448 -8.54 -0.58 37.62
CA HIS A 448 -9.98 -0.63 37.38
C HIS A 448 -10.38 -1.94 36.67
N PRO A 449 -10.48 -3.07 37.41
CA PRO A 449 -10.81 -4.38 36.83
C PRO A 449 -12.18 -4.43 36.13
N THR A 450 -13.16 -3.69 36.65
CA THR A 450 -14.53 -3.61 36.11
C THR A 450 -14.61 -2.99 34.70
N TRP A 451 -13.56 -2.31 34.24
CA TRP A 451 -13.50 -1.74 32.88
C TRP A 451 -13.04 -2.75 31.82
N LYS A 452 -12.57 -3.94 32.21
CA LYS A 452 -12.10 -4.97 31.28
C LYS A 452 -13.27 -5.86 30.86
N LYS A 453 -13.55 -5.90 29.55
CA LYS A 453 -14.58 -6.78 28.96
C LYS A 453 -14.34 -8.23 29.39
N GLY A 454 -15.38 -8.88 29.94
CA GLY A 454 -15.32 -10.24 30.48
C GLY A 454 -14.97 -10.35 31.97
N SER A 455 -14.94 -9.22 32.71
CA SER A 455 -14.77 -9.22 34.17
C SER A 455 -16.11 -9.21 34.91
N VAL A 456 -16.16 -9.76 36.12
CA VAL A 456 -17.35 -9.72 36.99
C VAL A 456 -17.67 -8.25 37.34
N GLY A 457 -18.92 -7.83 37.17
CA GLY A 457 -19.33 -6.43 37.37
C GLY A 457 -18.86 -5.46 36.27
N TYR A 458 -18.76 -5.94 35.02
CA TYR A 458 -18.31 -5.11 33.89
C TYR A 458 -19.18 -3.88 33.67
N THR A 459 -18.61 -2.70 33.86
CA THR A 459 -19.26 -1.39 33.64
C THR A 459 -18.81 -0.71 32.34
N GLY A 460 -17.80 -1.27 31.67
CA GLY A 460 -17.19 -0.63 30.50
C GLY A 460 -16.26 0.52 30.87
N GLN A 461 -15.56 1.07 29.86
CA GLN A 461 -14.69 2.23 30.06
C GLN A 461 -15.53 3.52 30.03
N PRO A 462 -15.25 4.49 30.92
CA PRO A 462 -15.90 5.80 30.89
C PRO A 462 -15.72 6.51 29.54
N GLY A 463 -16.75 7.19 29.05
CA GLY A 463 -16.72 7.88 27.76
C GLY A 463 -15.65 8.97 27.67
N TRP A 464 -15.46 9.75 28.74
CA TRP A 464 -14.42 10.80 28.81
C TRP A 464 -13.02 10.21 28.67
N LEU A 465 -12.77 9.04 29.27
CA LEU A 465 -11.48 8.36 29.19
C LEU A 465 -11.19 7.91 27.76
N VAL A 466 -12.19 7.31 27.10
CA VAL A 466 -12.09 6.91 25.69
C VAL A 466 -11.82 8.12 24.80
N LEU A 467 -12.48 9.25 25.05
CA LEU A 467 -12.27 10.49 24.32
C LEU A 467 -10.85 11.03 24.52
N SER A 468 -10.36 11.12 25.76
CA SER A 468 -9.00 11.57 26.07
C SER A 468 -7.93 10.67 25.46
N GLU A 469 -8.09 9.34 25.55
CA GLU A 469 -7.19 8.39 24.91
C GLU A 469 -7.16 8.56 23.39
N ARG A 470 -8.32 8.83 22.78
CA ARG A 470 -8.40 9.08 21.34
C ARG A 470 -7.73 10.38 20.95
N LEU A 471 -8.02 11.47 21.66
CA LEU A 471 -7.44 12.77 21.40
C LEU A 471 -5.91 12.75 21.53
N LEU A 472 -5.38 12.18 22.61
CA LEU A 472 -3.93 12.04 22.80
C LEU A 472 -3.27 11.20 21.70
N GLY A 473 -3.88 10.07 21.34
CA GLY A 473 -3.36 9.24 20.24
C GLY A 473 -3.41 9.97 18.90
N PHE A 474 -4.45 10.78 18.66
CA PHE A 474 -4.62 11.55 17.43
C PHE A 474 -3.57 12.66 17.35
N ILE A 475 -3.41 13.45 18.42
CA ILE A 475 -2.36 14.47 18.53
C ILE A 475 -0.98 13.85 18.33
N TRP A 476 -0.66 12.74 19.01
CA TRP A 476 0.60 12.03 18.85
C TRP A 476 0.88 11.63 17.40
N THR A 477 -0.13 11.08 16.71
CA THR A 477 0.00 10.64 15.32
C THR A 477 0.41 11.82 14.42
N TRP A 478 -0.29 12.94 14.53
CA TRP A 478 -0.02 14.12 13.69
C TRP A 478 1.24 14.86 14.07
N PHE A 479 1.53 14.97 15.37
CA PHE A 479 2.76 15.54 15.86
C PHE A 479 3.96 14.77 15.29
N TRP A 480 3.98 13.44 15.45
CA TRP A 480 5.07 12.62 14.96
C TRP A 480 5.21 12.66 13.43
N LEU A 481 4.10 12.50 12.69
CA LEU A 481 4.13 12.57 11.23
C LEU A 481 4.56 13.95 10.75
N GLY A 482 4.08 15.03 11.37
CA GLY A 482 4.46 16.40 11.03
C GLY A 482 5.94 16.69 11.28
N THR A 483 6.48 16.27 12.43
CA THR A 483 7.90 16.45 12.74
C THR A 483 8.81 15.61 11.84
N SER A 484 8.40 14.38 11.52
CA SER A 484 9.17 13.50 10.62
C SER A 484 9.06 13.89 9.15
N ALA A 485 7.94 14.51 8.73
CA ALA A 485 7.67 14.89 7.34
C ALA A 485 8.75 15.79 6.71
N LYS A 486 9.55 16.50 7.52
CA LYS A 486 10.65 17.35 7.03
C LYS A 486 11.55 16.65 6.00
N TYR A 487 11.91 15.38 6.24
CA TYR A 487 12.79 14.64 5.34
C TYR A 487 12.12 14.39 3.99
N PHE A 488 10.82 14.05 4.04
CA PHE A 488 10.04 13.80 2.84
C PHE A 488 9.80 15.09 2.04
N VAL A 489 9.36 16.15 2.71
CA VAL A 489 9.09 17.47 2.10
C VAL A 489 10.37 18.06 1.50
N LYS A 490 11.45 18.12 2.28
CA LYS A 490 12.75 18.59 1.79
C LYS A 490 13.22 17.77 0.60
N GLY A 491 13.10 16.44 0.68
CA GLY A 491 13.56 15.55 -0.38
C GLY A 491 12.82 15.71 -1.71
N THR A 492 11.49 15.68 -1.69
CA THR A 492 10.69 15.79 -2.93
C THR A 492 10.80 17.17 -3.57
N VAL A 493 10.91 18.23 -2.77
CA VAL A 493 11.13 19.60 -3.26
C VAL A 493 12.55 19.76 -3.83
N THR A 494 13.58 19.29 -3.11
CA THR A 494 14.98 19.34 -3.57
C THR A 494 15.20 18.56 -4.87
N GLY A 495 14.49 17.44 -5.05
CA GLY A 495 14.47 16.68 -6.29
C GLY A 495 13.78 17.41 -7.44
N GLY A 496 12.88 18.36 -7.14
CA GLY A 496 12.14 19.13 -8.14
C GLY A 496 10.79 18.52 -8.53
N ALA A 497 10.17 17.74 -7.65
CA ALA A 497 8.87 17.09 -7.92
C ALA A 497 7.74 18.09 -8.23
N TYR A 498 7.89 19.34 -7.80
CA TYR A 498 6.90 20.41 -7.95
C TYR A 498 7.33 21.53 -8.90
N TRP A 499 8.44 21.34 -9.62
CA TRP A 499 9.08 22.37 -10.46
C TRP A 499 8.45 22.59 -11.85
N SER A 500 7.50 21.77 -12.31
CA SER A 500 7.01 21.91 -13.69
C SER A 500 6.16 23.18 -13.90
N GLN A 501 6.71 24.12 -14.69
CA GLN A 501 6.03 25.28 -15.28
C GLN A 501 6.07 25.31 -16.82
N GLU A 502 6.78 24.41 -17.51
CA GLU A 502 6.81 24.41 -18.97
C GLU A 502 5.82 23.40 -19.57
N GLY A 503 4.66 23.91 -20.03
CA GLY A 503 3.67 23.17 -20.82
C GLY A 503 2.51 22.53 -20.06
N GLU A 504 2.55 22.55 -18.73
CA GLU A 504 1.51 21.97 -17.86
C GLU A 504 0.43 22.99 -17.49
N VAL A 505 -0.44 23.31 -18.46
CA VAL A 505 -1.62 24.17 -18.22
C VAL A 505 -2.74 23.35 -17.62
N TYR A 506 -3.13 23.62 -16.37
CA TYR A 506 -4.26 22.95 -15.73
C TYR A 506 -5.41 23.91 -15.47
N PRO A 507 -6.66 23.47 -15.68
CA PRO A 507 -7.81 24.26 -15.25
C PRO A 507 -7.80 24.39 -13.73
N SER A 508 -8.05 25.61 -13.25
CA SER A 508 -8.13 25.93 -11.83
C SER A 508 -9.39 26.73 -11.52
N LEU A 509 -10.27 26.13 -10.72
CA LEU A 509 -11.47 26.81 -10.23
C LEU A 509 -11.10 27.79 -9.12
N ILE A 510 -10.28 27.36 -8.16
CA ILE A 510 -9.89 28.17 -7.00
C ILE A 510 -8.98 29.32 -7.44
N GLY A 511 -8.01 29.07 -8.32
CA GLY A 511 -7.16 30.11 -8.91
C GLY A 511 -7.96 31.09 -9.76
N GLY A 512 -8.93 30.60 -10.53
CA GLY A 512 -9.88 31.43 -11.26
C GLY A 512 -10.70 32.34 -10.35
N LEU A 513 -11.31 31.78 -9.30
CA LEU A 513 -12.15 32.53 -8.35
C LEU A 513 -11.35 33.49 -7.46
N TRP A 514 -10.12 33.15 -7.08
CA TRP A 514 -9.32 33.98 -6.18
C TRP A 514 -8.47 35.03 -6.91
N LYS A 515 -7.86 34.67 -8.04
CA LYS A 515 -6.86 35.47 -8.76
C LYS A 515 -7.18 35.72 -10.23
N GLY A 516 -8.33 35.25 -10.74
CA GLY A 516 -8.67 35.31 -12.16
C GLY A 516 -7.88 34.33 -13.04
N ALA A 517 -7.08 33.44 -12.43
CA ALA A 517 -6.19 32.51 -13.12
C ALA A 517 -6.86 31.15 -13.35
N TRP A 518 -7.80 31.11 -14.31
CA TRP A 518 -8.55 29.90 -14.70
C TRP A 518 -7.68 28.78 -15.25
N PHE A 519 -6.45 29.12 -15.68
CA PHE A 519 -5.45 28.23 -16.21
C PHE A 519 -4.09 28.65 -15.67
N HIS A 520 -3.38 27.76 -14.98
CA HIS A 520 -2.01 27.96 -14.53
C HIS A 520 -1.37 26.63 -14.18
#